data_AF-A0A8S3D8E9-F1
#
_entry.id   AF-A0A8S3D8E9-F1
#
_cell.length_a   1.000
_cell.length_b   1.000
_cell.length_c   1.000
_cell.angle_alpha   90.00
_cell.angle_beta   90.00
_cell.angle_gamma   90.00
#
_symmetry.space_group_name_H-M   'P 1'
#
loop_
_entity.id
_entity.type
_entity.pdbx_description
1 polymer ?
#
loop_
_entity_poly.entity_id
_entity_poly.type
_entity_poly.pdbx_seq_one_letter_code
_entity_poly.pdbx_strand_id
1 'polypeptide(L)' 'WSVQYERGSGLVQIRSLKWPGMAFFHIPETNRYGSLYCGVGEENKDLPFML' A
#
# COMPACT_ATOMS: atom_id res chain seq x y z
N TRP A 1 -6.47 3.71 -3.86
CA TRP A 1 -5.15 3.08 -3.68
C TRP A 1 -4.09 4.08 -4.08
N SER A 2 -2.89 3.99 -3.51
CA SER A 2 -1.71 4.75 -3.93
C SER A 2 -0.60 3.77 -4.29
N VAL A 3 0.11 4.01 -5.38
CA VAL A 3 1.29 3.24 -5.80
C VAL A 3 2.52 4.12 -5.64
N GLN A 4 3.59 3.56 -5.08
CA GLN A 4 4.87 4.23 -4.92
C GLN A 4 5.99 3.34 -5.43
N TYR A 5 6.88 3.93 -6.22
CA TYR A 5 8.09 3.31 -6.70
C TYR A 5 9.25 3.84 -5.89
N GLU A 6 10.05 2.94 -5.33
CA GLU A 6 11.23 3.26 -4.54
C GLU A 6 12.45 2.56 -5.12
N ARG A 7 13.64 3.03 -4.72
CA ARG A 7 14.93 2.41 -5.09
C ARG A 7 15.13 2.24 -6.60
N GLY A 8 14.85 3.29 -7.37
CA GLY A 8 14.94 3.23 -8.84
C GLY A 8 13.99 2.21 -9.44
N SER A 9 12.78 2.08 -8.88
CA SER A 9 11.76 1.07 -9.23
C SER A 9 12.12 -0.38 -8.84
N GLY A 10 13.19 -0.60 -8.08
CA GLY A 10 13.51 -1.92 -7.51
C GLY A 10 12.59 -2.35 -6.36
N LEU A 11 11.72 -1.46 -5.88
CA LEU A 11 10.68 -1.77 -4.91
C LEU A 11 9.38 -1.04 -5.28
N VAL A 12 8.30 -1.80 -5.43
CA VAL A 12 6.96 -1.26 -5.66
C VAL A 12 6.14 -1.47 -4.40
N GLN A 13 5.54 -0.39 -3.90
CA GLN A 13 4.63 -0.41 -2.76
C GLN A 13 3.24 0.05 -3.19
N ILE A 14 2.23 -0.62 -2.68
CA ILE A 14 0.82 -0.30 -2.89
C ILE A 14 0.19 -0.09 -1.51
N ARG A 15 -0.42 1.06 -1.27
CA ARG A 15 -1.09 1.39 -0.01
C ARG A 15 -2.59 1.58 -0.21
N SER A 16 -3.39 1.01 0.68
CA SER A 16 -4.83 1.21 0.66
C SER A 16 -5.15 2.59 1.23
N LEU A 17 -5.94 3.37 0.48
CA LEU A 17 -6.47 4.65 0.97
C LEU A 17 -7.76 4.44 1.80
N LYS A 18 -8.43 3.32 1.54
CA LYS A 18 -9.69 2.94 2.19
C LYS A 18 -9.46 2.22 3.52
N TRP A 19 -8.37 1.46 3.62
CA TRP A 19 -7.96 0.76 4.83
C TRP A 19 -6.59 1.27 5.27
N PRO A 20 -6.52 2.39 6.01
CA PRO A 20 -5.26 2.92 6.50
C PRO A 20 -4.48 1.86 7.27
N GLY A 21 -3.17 1.76 7.02
CA GLY A 21 -2.31 0.72 7.59
C GLY A 21 -2.19 -0.55 6.75
N MET A 22 -2.99 -0.72 5.68
CA MET A 22 -2.79 -1.82 4.72
C MET A 22 -1.74 -1.44 3.67
N ALA A 23 -0.70 -2.27 3.56
CA ALA A 23 0.33 -2.14 2.54
C ALA A 23 0.63 -3.48 1.87
N PHE A 24 0.95 -3.41 0.58
CA PHE A 24 1.51 -4.49 -0.21
C PHE A 24 2.84 -4.03 -0.81
N PHE A 25 3.81 -4.93 -0.90
CA PHE A 25 5.09 -4.67 -1.54
C PHE A 25 5.46 -5.78 -2.52
N HIS A 26 6.23 -5.42 -3.53
CA HIS A 26 6.80 -6.34 -4.49
C HIS A 26 8.18 -5.85 -4.93
N ILE A 27 9.14 -6.77 -5.03
CA ILE A 27 10.44 -6.53 -5.65
C ILE A 27 10.35 -7.05 -7.09
N PRO A 28 10.32 -6.18 -8.10
CA PRO A 28 10.24 -6.58 -9.50
C PRO A 28 11.35 -7.56 -9.90
N GLU A 29 11.07 -8.37 -10.92
CA GLU A 29 11.99 -9.42 -11.42
C GLU A 29 12.32 -10.52 -10.40
N THR A 30 11.57 -10.60 -9.30
CA THR A 30 11.68 -11.66 -8.30
C THR A 30 10.30 -12.17 -7.89
N ASN A 31 10.24 -13.34 -7.24
CA ASN A 31 9.01 -13.81 -6.59
C ASN A 31 8.86 -13.30 -5.15
N ARG A 32 9.55 -12.20 -4.79
CA ARG A 32 9.45 -11.60 -3.46
C ARG A 32 8.36 -10.54 -3.45
N TYR A 33 7.29 -10.85 -2.74
CA TYR A 33 6.19 -9.94 -2.49
C TYR A 33 5.58 -10.27 -1.13
N GLY A 34 4.79 -9.36 -0.61
CA GLY A 34 4.07 -9.57 0.63
C GLY A 34 3.09 -8.45 0.90
N SER A 35 2.18 -8.71 1.81
CA SER A 35 1.25 -7.72 2.35
C SER A 35 1.27 -7.75 3.86
N LEU A 36 1.09 -6.58 4.46
CA LEU A 36 0.94 -6.44 5.89
C LEU A 36 -0.19 -5.46 6.16
N TYR A 37 -1.00 -5.78 7.16
CA TYR A 37 -1.92 -4.84 7.77
C TYR A 37 -1.41 -4.47 9.16
N CYS A 38 -1.17 -3.18 9.38
CA CYS A 38 -0.84 -2.64 10.69
C CYS A 38 -1.70 -1.38 10.91
N GLY A 39 -2.85 -1.58 11.56
CA GLY A 39 -3.82 -0.52 11.82
C GLY A 39 -4.87 -1.00 12.82
N VAL A 40 -5.80 -0.10 13.17
CA VAL A 40 -6.85 -0.34 14.18
C VAL A 40 -8.06 -1.12 13.67
N GLY A 41 -8.09 -1.48 12.39
CA GLY A 41 -9.20 -2.19 11.76
C GLY A 41 -10.35 -1.30 11.26
N GLU A 42 -10.15 0.02 11.22
CA GLU A 42 -11.18 0.97 10.82
C GLU A 42 -11.11 1.34 9.33
N GLU A 43 -12.27 1.36 8.68
CA GLU A 43 -12.43 1.81 7.30
C GLU A 43 -12.41 3.35 7.25
N ASN A 44 -11.62 3.92 6.35
CA ASN A 44 -11.63 5.35 6.07
C ASN A 44 -12.85 5.71 5.22
N LYS A 45 -13.94 6.08 5.89
CA LYS A 45 -15.19 6.54 5.27
C LYS A 45 -15.09 7.97 4.74
N ASP A 46 -14.15 8.75 5.24
CA ASP A 46 -13.93 10.14 4.83
C ASP A 46 -13.14 10.25 3.52
N LEU A 47 -12.69 9.12 2.96
CA LEU A 47 -11.91 9.07 1.73
C LEU A 47 -12.48 9.92 0.57
N PRO A 48 -13.81 9.99 0.31
CA PRO A 48 -14.36 10.85 -0.74
C PRO A 48 -14.11 12.35 -0.56
N PHE A 49 -13.79 12.81 0.66
CA PHE A 49 -13.52 14.20 0.99
C PHE A 49 -12.01 14.51 1.14
N MET A 50 -11.15 13.49 1.07
CA MET A 50 -9.70 13.61 1.26
C MET A 50 -8.89 13.59 -0.04
N LEU A 51 -9.55 13.35 -1.18
CA LEU A 51 -8.94 13.22 -2.51
C LEU A 51 -9.16 14.45 -3.38
#